data_AF-A0A540R7H4-F1
#
_entry.id   AF-A0A540R7H4-F1
#
_cell.length_a   1.000
_cell.length_b   1.000
_cell.length_c   1.000
_cell.angle_alpha   90.00
_cell.angle_beta   90.00
_cell.angle_gamma   90.00
#
_symmetry.space_group_name_H-M   'P 1'
#
loop_
_entity.id
_entity.type
_entity.pdbx_description
1 polymer ?
#
loop_
_entity_poly.entity_id
_entity_poly.type
_entity_poly.pdbx_seq_one_letter_code
_entity_poly.pdbx_strand_id
1 'polypeptide(L)'
;MYTLITPNADRTITGGTLEDLRYKLIEYHESNRRDPQYGDFADQFHAVYPLDESELDDGETPEQPRPLTPEILKGLAKHIWDTPAVSLTEEKGTDINRLAETLHYMLDMNTDAAEDALRTYITQIEELEGRSIDEDEIAEVDADFLIGAVKSARRAGDLGLRELDLISDATREMESQEDRLRAARAERDAAIRDAVHAGARIQDVATAAGISRQAVDKIIRA
;
A
#
# COMPACT_ATOMS: atom_id res chain seq x y z
N MET A 1 -18.48 3.56 5.55
CA MET A 1 -17.63 4.06 6.64
C MET A 1 -18.45 4.90 7.58
N TYR A 2 -18.28 4.68 8.88
CA TYR A 2 -18.85 5.50 9.94
C TYR A 2 -17.74 6.25 10.67
N THR A 3 -17.99 7.53 11.01
CA THR A 3 -17.03 8.38 11.72
C THR A 3 -17.68 9.01 12.93
N LEU A 4 -17.10 8.79 14.12
CA LEU A 4 -17.42 9.50 15.34
C LEU A 4 -16.44 10.64 15.56
N ILE A 5 -16.96 11.84 15.80
CA ILE A 5 -16.13 13.04 15.98
C ILE A 5 -16.71 13.97 17.03
N THR A 6 -15.83 14.58 17.83
CA THR A 6 -16.18 15.65 18.77
C THR A 6 -16.35 17.02 18.07
N PRO A 7 -17.05 18.00 18.67
CA PRO A 7 -17.34 19.28 18.02
C PRO A 7 -16.09 20.09 17.64
N ASN A 8 -15.00 19.89 18.37
CA ASN A 8 -13.72 20.55 18.12
C ASN A 8 -12.76 19.69 17.29
N ALA A 9 -13.21 18.52 16.82
CA ALA A 9 -12.40 17.53 16.11
C ALA A 9 -11.13 17.08 16.86
N ASP A 10 -11.10 17.23 18.19
CA ASP A 10 -9.99 16.80 19.04
C ASP A 10 -9.95 15.29 19.25
N ARG A 11 -11.06 14.59 18.98
CA ARG A 11 -11.14 13.12 18.99
C ARG A 11 -11.97 12.64 17.81
N THR A 12 -11.41 11.69 17.06
CA THR A 12 -12.02 11.08 15.89
C THR A 12 -11.75 9.59 15.90
N ILE A 13 -12.79 8.78 15.66
CA ILE A 13 -12.68 7.32 15.44
C ILE A 13 -13.49 6.98 14.18
N THR A 14 -12.89 6.21 13.29
CA THR A 14 -13.51 5.71 12.05
C THR A 14 -13.65 4.19 12.09
N GLY A 15 -14.67 3.63 11.43
CA GLY A 15 -14.90 2.19 11.33
C GLY A 15 -15.79 1.84 10.15
N GLY A 16 -15.68 0.61 9.62
CA GLY A 16 -16.50 0.17 8.49
C GLY A 16 -17.95 -0.11 8.88
N THR A 17 -18.14 -0.55 10.13
CA THR A 17 -19.46 -0.81 10.73
C THR A 17 -19.65 -0.06 12.05
N LEU A 18 -20.89 0.00 12.52
CA LEU A 18 -21.19 0.47 13.87
C LEU A 18 -20.48 -0.38 14.94
N GLU A 19 -20.35 -1.68 14.68
CA GLU A 19 -19.70 -2.63 15.59
C GLU A 19 -18.19 -2.34 15.72
N ASP A 20 -17.52 -2.04 14.61
CA ASP A 20 -16.11 -1.65 14.63
C ASP A 20 -15.89 -0.36 15.42
N LEU A 21 -16.80 0.61 15.30
CA LEU A 21 -16.76 1.82 16.11
C LEU A 21 -16.94 1.54 17.59
N ARG A 22 -17.83 0.60 17.96
CA ARG A 22 -18.02 0.17 19.36
C ARG A 22 -16.72 -0.42 19.91
N TYR A 23 -16.11 -1.34 19.18
CA TYR A 23 -14.86 -1.98 19.57
C TYR A 23 -13.75 -0.95 19.80
N LYS A 24 -13.50 -0.07 18.81
CA LYS A 24 -12.46 0.97 18.89
C LYS A 24 -12.69 1.97 20.03
N LEU A 25 -13.94 2.32 20.32
CA LEU A 25 -14.29 3.17 21.46
C LEU A 25 -13.91 2.52 22.79
N ILE A 26 -14.21 1.23 22.95
CA ILE A 26 -13.92 0.47 24.18
C ILE A 26 -12.42 0.27 24.35
N GLU A 27 -11.71 -0.07 23.27
CA GLU A 27 -10.25 -0.15 23.25
C GLU A 27 -9.60 1.19 23.62
N TYR A 28 -10.11 2.30 23.08
CA TYR A 28 -9.68 3.65 23.47
C TYR A 28 -9.90 3.92 24.96
N HIS A 29 -11.06 3.52 25.50
CA HIS A 29 -11.37 3.70 26.92
C HIS A 29 -10.39 2.93 27.82
N GLU A 30 -10.16 1.65 27.53
CA GLU A 30 -9.25 0.78 28.29
C GLU A 30 -7.82 1.31 28.26
N SER A 31 -7.36 1.77 27.10
CA SER A 31 -6.01 2.34 26.92
C SER A 31 -5.80 3.66 27.67
N ASN A 32 -6.88 4.38 27.99
CA ASN A 32 -6.85 5.73 28.60
C ASN A 32 -7.48 5.78 30.00
N ARG A 33 -7.55 4.62 30.68
CA ARG A 33 -8.31 4.37 31.91
C ARG A 33 -8.16 5.48 32.98
N ARG A 34 -9.21 6.28 33.14
CA ARG A 34 -9.59 6.94 34.41
C ARG A 34 -10.73 6.10 34.99
N ASP A 35 -10.69 5.84 36.31
CA ASP A 35 -11.58 4.93 37.04
C ASP A 35 -13.01 4.76 36.44
N PRO A 36 -13.49 3.52 36.29
CA PRO A 36 -14.74 3.28 35.57
C PRO A 36 -15.95 3.74 36.39
N GLN A 37 -16.70 4.70 35.84
CA GLN A 37 -18.11 4.86 36.18
C GLN A 37 -18.93 4.10 35.14
N TYR A 38 -19.21 2.82 35.44
CA TYR A 38 -20.13 2.02 34.66
C TYR A 38 -21.56 2.51 34.91
N GLY A 39 -22.07 3.32 33.97
CA GLY A 39 -23.45 3.82 33.96
C GLY A 39 -24.36 3.02 33.03
N ASP A 40 -25.23 3.71 32.30
CA ASP A 40 -26.24 3.19 31.37
C ASP A 40 -25.69 2.43 30.14
N PHE A 41 -24.37 2.21 30.03
CA PHE A 41 -23.73 1.56 28.88
C PHE A 41 -22.98 0.27 29.22
N ALA A 42 -23.10 -0.25 30.45
CA ALA A 42 -22.42 -1.46 30.88
C ALA A 42 -22.63 -2.64 29.92
N ASP A 43 -23.85 -2.80 29.39
CA ASP A 43 -24.21 -3.83 28.42
C ASP A 43 -23.37 -3.77 27.13
N GLN A 44 -22.97 -2.57 26.70
CA GLN A 44 -22.14 -2.39 25.50
C GLN A 44 -20.66 -2.67 25.76
N PHE A 45 -20.17 -2.39 26.98
CA PHE A 45 -18.82 -2.74 27.39
C PHE A 45 -18.66 -4.25 27.58
N HIS A 46 -19.59 -4.88 28.31
CA HIS A 46 -19.59 -6.33 28.55
C HIS A 46 -19.86 -7.14 27.28
N ALA A 47 -20.54 -6.59 26.27
CA ALA A 47 -20.66 -7.26 24.99
C ALA A 47 -19.33 -7.40 24.21
N VAL A 48 -18.32 -6.63 24.58
CA VAL A 48 -16.97 -6.67 24.02
C VAL A 48 -15.97 -7.26 25.04
N TYR A 49 -16.44 -7.64 26.23
CA TYR A 49 -15.61 -8.17 27.32
C TYR A 49 -16.25 -9.40 28.01
N PRO A 50 -15.55 -10.53 28.15
CA PRO A 50 -14.15 -10.73 27.77
C PRO A 50 -13.96 -10.86 26.26
N LEU A 51 -12.76 -10.52 25.79
CA LEU A 51 -12.37 -10.67 24.38
C LEU A 51 -12.32 -12.15 23.94
N ASP A 52 -12.38 -13.07 24.90
CA ASP A 52 -12.44 -14.52 24.74
C ASP A 52 -13.48 -15.11 25.71
N GLU A 53 -14.45 -15.86 25.20
CA GLU A 53 -15.45 -16.57 26.01
C GLU A 53 -14.81 -17.55 27.01
N SER A 54 -13.56 -17.97 26.79
CA SER A 54 -12.80 -18.82 27.72
C SER A 54 -12.34 -18.10 29.00
N GLU A 55 -12.43 -16.77 29.04
CA GLU A 55 -12.16 -15.96 30.24
C GLU A 55 -13.39 -15.81 31.14
N LEU A 56 -14.56 -16.34 30.74
CA LEU A 56 -15.75 -16.37 31.59
C LEU A 56 -15.61 -17.45 32.66
N ASP A 57 -15.97 -17.12 33.91
CA ASP A 57 -16.00 -18.10 34.99
C ASP A 57 -17.09 -19.17 34.73
N ASP A 58 -16.89 -20.37 35.27
CA ASP A 58 -17.82 -21.51 35.11
C ASP A 58 -19.26 -21.12 35.56
N GLY A 59 -20.15 -20.93 34.58
CA GLY A 59 -21.55 -20.59 34.79
C GLY A 59 -21.92 -19.13 34.52
N GLU A 60 -20.96 -18.30 34.12
CA GLU A 60 -21.23 -16.97 33.57
C GLU A 60 -21.66 -17.04 32.10
N THR A 61 -22.54 -16.12 31.70
CA THR A 61 -22.99 -15.98 30.32
C THR A 61 -22.71 -14.58 29.83
N PRO A 62 -22.23 -14.38 28.58
CA PRO A 62 -22.05 -13.05 28.02
C PRO A 62 -23.34 -12.23 28.11
N GLU A 63 -23.23 -10.97 28.53
CA GLU A 63 -24.37 -10.06 28.48
C GLU A 63 -24.79 -9.83 27.02
N GLN A 64 -26.10 -9.86 26.76
CA GLN A 64 -26.61 -9.48 25.45
C GLN A 64 -26.72 -7.96 25.36
N PRO A 65 -25.93 -7.29 24.50
CA PRO A 65 -26.04 -5.85 24.32
C PRO A 65 -27.40 -5.48 23.75
N ARG A 66 -27.89 -4.29 24.10
CA ARG A 66 -28.99 -3.67 23.34
C ARG A 66 -28.60 -3.52 21.86
N PRO A 67 -29.56 -3.58 20.92
CA PRO A 67 -29.28 -3.43 19.50
C PRO A 67 -28.49 -2.16 19.22
N LEU A 68 -27.35 -2.29 18.56
CA LEU A 68 -26.46 -1.17 18.31
C LEU A 68 -27.09 -0.20 17.30
N THR A 69 -27.33 1.04 17.74
CA THR A 69 -27.82 2.12 16.87
C THR A 69 -26.84 3.31 16.86
N PRO A 70 -26.91 4.17 15.83
CA PRO A 70 -26.17 5.43 15.80
C PRO A 70 -26.28 6.27 17.08
N GLU A 71 -27.47 6.31 17.68
CA GLU A 71 -27.75 7.07 18.91
C GLU A 71 -27.07 6.46 20.12
N ILE A 72 -27.06 5.13 20.23
CA ILE A 72 -26.38 4.40 21.31
C ILE A 72 -24.88 4.63 21.22
N LEU A 73 -24.29 4.57 20.01
CA LEU A 73 -22.87 4.84 19.81
C LEU A 73 -22.47 6.28 20.14
N LYS A 74 -23.29 7.26 19.73
CA LYS A 74 -23.07 8.66 20.14
C LYS A 74 -23.14 8.81 21.66
N GLY A 75 -24.08 8.13 22.32
CA GLY A 75 -24.22 8.13 23.77
C GLY A 75 -22.99 7.54 24.47
N LEU A 76 -22.53 6.38 24.00
CA LEU A 76 -21.32 5.71 24.48
C LEU A 76 -20.08 6.59 24.30
N ALA A 77 -19.90 7.19 23.11
CA ALA A 77 -18.79 8.08 22.82
C ALA A 77 -18.78 9.33 23.72
N LYS A 78 -19.95 9.95 23.98
CA LYS A 78 -20.06 11.07 24.92
C LYS A 78 -19.60 10.68 26.32
N HIS A 79 -19.99 9.49 26.78
CA HIS A 79 -19.62 8.96 28.09
C HIS A 79 -18.11 8.68 28.18
N ILE A 80 -17.56 7.95 27.20
CA ILE A 80 -16.13 7.59 27.16
C ILE A 80 -15.25 8.83 27.02
N TRP A 81 -15.65 9.78 26.19
CA TRP A 81 -14.85 10.97 25.94
C TRP A 81 -15.07 12.10 26.94
N ASP A 82 -16.06 11.99 27.83
CA ASP A 82 -16.49 13.04 28.76
C ASP A 82 -16.76 14.36 28.03
N THR A 83 -17.62 14.29 27.00
CA THR A 83 -17.94 15.43 26.12
C THR A 83 -19.46 15.60 25.96
N PRO A 84 -19.97 16.85 25.93
CA PRO A 84 -21.41 17.09 25.83
C PRO A 84 -21.99 16.71 24.46
N ALA A 85 -21.17 16.68 23.42
CA ALA A 85 -21.61 16.47 22.05
C ALA A 85 -20.64 15.56 21.27
N VAL A 86 -21.21 14.70 20.43
CA VAL A 86 -20.52 13.84 19.47
C VAL A 86 -21.43 13.72 18.25
N SER A 87 -20.85 13.84 17.05
CA SER A 87 -21.52 13.53 15.79
C SER A 87 -21.08 12.17 15.27
N LEU A 88 -22.01 11.50 14.59
CA LEU A 88 -21.75 10.29 13.80
C LEU A 88 -22.16 10.63 12.37
N THR A 89 -21.24 10.47 11.43
CA THR A 89 -21.50 10.55 10.00
C THR A 89 -21.34 9.17 9.37
N GLU A 90 -22.20 8.86 8.40
CA GLU A 90 -22.05 7.70 7.51
C GLU A 90 -21.63 8.23 6.15
N GLU A 91 -20.40 7.92 5.76
CA GLU A 91 -19.85 8.25 4.47
C GLU A 91 -19.70 6.97 3.65
N LYS A 92 -20.12 7.02 2.38
CA LYS A 92 -19.75 5.98 1.43
C LYS A 92 -18.28 6.19 1.11
N GLY A 93 -17.40 5.43 1.77
CA GLY A 93 -15.98 5.43 1.47
C GLY A 93 -15.71 5.06 0.01
N THR A 94 -14.52 5.40 -0.46
CA THR A 94 -13.97 4.92 -1.74
C THR A 94 -12.90 3.87 -1.45
N ASP A 95 -12.39 3.21 -2.48
CA ASP A 95 -11.24 2.32 -2.40
C ASP A 95 -10.06 2.90 -3.20
N ILE A 96 -8.86 2.37 -2.96
CA ILE A 96 -7.62 2.83 -3.59
C ILE A 96 -7.66 2.65 -5.12
N ASN A 97 -8.27 1.58 -5.62
CA ASN A 97 -8.38 1.30 -7.06
C ASN A 97 -9.22 2.38 -7.76
N ARG A 98 -10.35 2.76 -7.17
CA ARG A 98 -11.19 3.87 -7.66
C ARG A 98 -10.49 5.21 -7.62
N LEU A 99 -9.69 5.46 -6.59
CA LEU A 99 -8.87 6.68 -6.53
C LEU A 99 -7.79 6.68 -7.61
N ALA A 100 -7.14 5.54 -7.85
CA ALA A 100 -6.15 5.38 -8.91
C ALA A 100 -6.76 5.55 -10.31
N GLU A 101 -7.95 4.97 -10.57
CA GLU A 101 -8.71 5.19 -11.80
C GLU A 101 -9.09 6.66 -11.97
N THR A 102 -9.51 7.32 -10.89
CA THR A 102 -9.83 8.75 -10.89
C THR A 102 -8.59 9.56 -11.29
N LEU A 103 -7.44 9.28 -10.69
CA LEU A 103 -6.18 9.91 -11.04
C LEU A 103 -5.74 9.59 -12.47
N HIS A 104 -5.96 8.36 -12.95
CA HIS A 104 -5.72 7.99 -14.34
C HIS A 104 -6.52 8.87 -15.29
N TYR A 105 -7.83 9.00 -15.10
CA TYR A 105 -8.65 9.84 -15.98
C TYR A 105 -8.36 11.34 -15.85
N MET A 106 -8.08 11.81 -14.63
CA MET A 106 -7.83 13.23 -14.37
C MET A 106 -6.45 13.69 -14.82
N LEU A 107 -5.45 12.83 -14.69
CA LEU A 107 -4.05 13.16 -14.86
C LEU A 107 -3.38 12.38 -15.99
N ASP A 108 -4.03 11.43 -16.64
CA ASP A 108 -3.42 10.54 -17.63
C ASP A 108 -2.20 9.79 -17.06
N MET A 109 -2.29 9.43 -15.78
CA MET A 109 -1.29 8.61 -15.09
C MET A 109 -1.58 7.14 -15.30
N ASN A 110 -0.55 6.29 -15.38
CA ASN A 110 -0.77 4.85 -15.29
C ASN A 110 -1.42 4.51 -13.93
N THR A 111 -2.39 3.59 -13.92
CA THR A 111 -3.16 3.21 -12.72
C THR A 111 -2.26 2.62 -11.63
N ASP A 112 -1.32 1.75 -11.99
CA ASP A 112 -0.41 1.12 -11.03
C ASP A 112 0.53 2.16 -10.42
N ALA A 113 1.03 3.10 -11.24
CA ALA A 113 1.83 4.22 -10.76
C ALA A 113 1.02 5.18 -9.85
N ALA A 114 -0.28 5.32 -10.12
CA ALA A 114 -1.17 6.11 -9.27
C ALA A 114 -1.43 5.41 -7.92
N GLU A 115 -1.66 4.09 -7.90
CA GLU A 115 -1.75 3.31 -6.66
C GLU A 115 -0.47 3.40 -5.83
N ASP A 116 0.70 3.20 -6.44
CA ASP A 116 1.99 3.30 -5.76
C ASP A 116 2.19 4.67 -5.10
N ALA A 117 1.81 5.75 -5.81
CA ALA A 117 1.86 7.09 -5.28
C ALA A 117 0.86 7.28 -4.12
N LEU A 118 -0.37 6.78 -4.27
CA LEU A 118 -1.39 6.83 -3.21
C LEU A 118 -0.93 6.09 -1.96
N ARG A 119 -0.40 4.87 -2.08
CA ARG A 119 0.16 4.09 -0.96
C ARG A 119 1.27 4.85 -0.24
N THR A 120 2.16 5.47 -1.00
CA THR A 120 3.23 6.30 -0.43
C THR A 120 2.67 7.43 0.44
N TYR A 121 1.61 8.10 -0.02
CA TYR A 121 0.97 9.17 0.76
C TYR A 121 0.11 8.65 1.91
N ILE A 122 -0.53 7.49 1.78
CA ILE A 122 -1.22 6.82 2.87
C ILE A 122 -0.24 6.55 4.01
N THR A 123 0.89 5.90 3.73
CA THR A 123 1.92 5.62 4.75
C THR A 123 2.40 6.90 5.44
N GLN A 124 2.58 8.00 4.69
CA GLN A 124 2.97 9.29 5.30
C GLN A 124 1.90 9.85 6.24
N ILE A 125 0.61 9.74 5.87
CA ILE A 125 -0.49 10.17 6.75
C ILE A 125 -0.51 9.31 8.01
N GLU A 126 -0.39 7.99 7.86
CA GLU A 126 -0.40 7.06 8.98
C GLU A 126 0.75 7.32 9.96
N GLU A 127 1.96 7.60 9.44
CA GLU A 127 3.14 7.96 10.24
C GLU A 127 2.98 9.31 10.97
N LEU A 128 2.39 10.31 10.31
CA LEU A 128 2.22 11.65 10.86
C LEU A 128 1.09 11.74 11.88
N GLU A 129 -0.01 11.03 11.63
CA GLU A 129 -1.24 11.12 12.43
C GLU A 129 -1.40 9.95 13.41
N GLY A 130 -0.57 8.90 13.30
CA GLY A 130 -0.60 7.75 14.21
C GLY A 130 -1.89 6.92 14.09
N ARG A 131 -2.53 6.92 12.93
CA ARG A 131 -3.73 6.14 12.61
C ARG A 131 -3.49 5.26 11.39
N SER A 132 -4.29 4.20 11.23
CA SER A 132 -4.27 3.38 10.02
C SER A 132 -5.38 3.79 9.04
N ILE A 133 -5.11 3.74 7.74
CA ILE A 133 -6.09 3.93 6.65
C ILE A 133 -6.31 2.59 5.98
N ASP A 134 -7.57 2.19 5.85
CA ASP A 134 -7.95 0.99 5.09
C ASP A 134 -7.99 1.34 3.59
N GLU A 135 -7.16 0.67 2.77
CA GLU A 135 -7.11 0.90 1.32
C GLU A 135 -8.42 0.54 0.61
N ASP A 136 -9.23 -0.35 1.17
CA ASP A 136 -10.51 -0.76 0.61
C ASP A 136 -11.67 0.12 1.10
N GLU A 137 -11.43 0.95 2.12
CA GLU A 137 -12.40 1.86 2.69
C GLU A 137 -11.73 3.16 3.15
N ILE A 138 -11.47 4.05 2.19
CA ILE A 138 -10.87 5.37 2.37
C ILE A 138 -11.97 6.41 2.58
N ALA A 139 -11.84 7.22 3.64
CA ALA A 139 -12.75 8.33 3.94
C ALA A 139 -12.71 9.42 2.86
N GLU A 140 -13.79 10.18 2.66
CA GLU A 140 -13.84 11.23 1.63
C GLU A 140 -12.77 12.31 1.88
N VAL A 141 -12.54 12.67 3.14
CA VAL A 141 -11.49 13.64 3.53
C VAL A 141 -10.08 13.16 3.16
N ASP A 142 -9.80 11.88 3.34
CA ASP A 142 -8.51 11.28 3.02
C ASP A 142 -8.35 11.16 1.50
N ALA A 143 -9.40 10.73 0.80
CA ALA A 143 -9.45 10.68 -0.65
C ALA A 143 -9.13 12.05 -1.29
N ASP A 144 -9.78 13.12 -0.82
CA ASP A 144 -9.53 14.48 -1.31
C ASP A 144 -8.10 14.94 -1.06
N PHE A 145 -7.58 14.67 0.14
CA PHE A 145 -6.20 14.97 0.49
C PHE A 145 -5.21 14.21 -0.41
N LEU A 146 -5.39 12.89 -0.57
CA LEU A 146 -4.55 12.02 -1.38
C LEU A 146 -4.53 12.47 -2.85
N ILE A 147 -5.70 12.76 -3.44
CA ILE A 147 -5.79 13.32 -4.80
C ILE A 147 -5.04 14.65 -4.89
N GLY A 148 -5.18 15.51 -3.88
CA GLY A 148 -4.47 16.80 -3.79
C GLY A 148 -2.96 16.64 -3.75
N ALA A 149 -2.46 15.72 -2.91
CA ALA A 149 -1.05 15.41 -2.74
C ALA A 149 -0.44 14.92 -4.06
N VAL A 150 -1.06 13.93 -4.71
CA VAL A 150 -0.60 13.38 -6.00
C VAL A 150 -0.57 14.47 -7.08
N LYS A 151 -1.60 15.32 -7.16
CA LYS A 151 -1.61 16.46 -8.10
C LYS A 151 -0.46 17.44 -7.86
N SER A 152 -0.15 17.73 -6.60
CA SER A 152 0.94 18.63 -6.24
C SER A 152 2.30 18.04 -6.62
N ALA A 153 2.53 16.78 -6.26
CA ALA A 153 3.76 16.04 -6.57
C ALA A 153 3.98 15.91 -8.07
N ARG A 154 2.93 15.65 -8.84
CA ARG A 154 3.01 15.62 -10.30
C ARG A 154 3.45 16.98 -10.87
N ARG A 155 2.89 18.07 -10.37
CA ARG A 155 3.28 19.43 -10.81
C ARG A 155 4.71 19.78 -10.43
N ALA A 156 5.20 19.29 -9.30
CA ALA A 156 6.59 19.44 -8.87
C ALA A 156 7.56 18.58 -9.70
N GLY A 157 7.06 17.52 -10.34
CA GLY A 157 7.87 16.55 -11.10
C GLY A 157 8.37 15.39 -10.25
N ASP A 158 8.00 15.34 -8.97
CA ASP A 158 8.50 14.37 -7.99
C ASP A 158 8.11 12.94 -8.36
N LEU A 159 6.89 12.75 -8.89
CA LEU A 159 6.41 11.44 -9.34
C LEU A 159 7.23 10.88 -10.51
N GLY A 160 7.83 11.75 -11.32
CA GLY A 160 8.66 11.33 -12.46
C GLY A 160 10.06 10.87 -12.06
N LEU A 161 10.55 11.26 -10.87
CA LEU A 161 11.93 10.94 -10.46
C LEU A 161 12.15 9.43 -10.32
N ARG A 162 11.18 8.71 -9.73
CA ARG A 162 11.25 7.25 -9.59
C ARG A 162 11.28 6.54 -10.95
N GLU A 163 10.47 7.00 -11.91
CA GLU A 163 10.47 6.46 -13.27
C GLU A 163 11.78 6.74 -14.02
N LEU A 164 12.38 7.92 -13.79
CA LEU A 164 13.68 8.26 -14.34
C LEU A 164 14.81 7.40 -13.77
N ASP A 165 14.74 7.04 -12.49
CA ASP A 165 15.68 6.09 -11.88
C ASP A 165 15.56 4.70 -12.51
N LEU A 166 14.34 4.21 -12.72
CA LEU A 166 14.10 2.93 -13.42
C LEU A 166 14.67 2.94 -14.85
N ILE A 167 14.50 4.04 -15.58
CA ILE A 167 15.10 4.21 -16.92
C ILE A 167 16.63 4.21 -16.84
N SER A 168 17.19 4.89 -15.83
CA SER A 168 18.63 4.94 -15.62
C SER A 168 19.20 3.55 -15.34
N ASP A 169 18.56 2.77 -14.48
CA ASP A 169 18.97 1.41 -14.14
C ASP A 169 18.86 0.46 -15.34
N ALA A 170 17.76 0.53 -16.09
CA ALA A 170 17.59 -0.25 -17.32
C ALA A 170 18.68 0.09 -18.36
N THR A 171 19.07 1.37 -18.45
CA THR A 171 20.14 1.83 -19.35
C THR A 171 21.50 1.26 -18.93
N ARG A 172 21.83 1.28 -17.62
CA ARG A 172 23.08 0.70 -17.09
C ARG A 172 23.14 -0.81 -17.33
N GLU A 173 22.02 -1.51 -17.14
CA GLU A 173 21.95 -2.95 -17.40
C GLU A 173 22.14 -3.24 -18.90
N MET A 174 21.51 -2.46 -19.78
CA MET A 174 21.72 -2.57 -21.22
C MET A 174 23.20 -2.40 -21.59
N GLU A 175 23.87 -1.37 -21.07
CA GLU A 175 25.30 -1.13 -21.29
C GLU A 175 26.15 -2.31 -20.79
N SER A 176 25.85 -2.84 -19.60
CA SER A 176 26.53 -4.02 -19.04
C SER A 176 26.39 -5.26 -19.93
N GLN A 177 25.18 -5.50 -20.46
CA GLN A 177 24.92 -6.63 -21.35
C GLN A 177 25.59 -6.46 -22.71
N GLU A 178 25.68 -5.23 -23.24
CA GLU A 178 26.46 -4.97 -24.44
C GLU A 178 27.95 -5.25 -24.25
N ASP A 179 28.53 -4.86 -23.11
CA ASP A 179 29.93 -5.16 -22.79
C ASP A 179 30.17 -6.67 -22.67
N ARG A 180 29.27 -7.39 -21.99
CA ARG A 180 29.33 -8.86 -21.90
C ARG A 180 29.25 -9.51 -23.27
N LEU A 181 28.36 -9.02 -24.15
CA LEU A 181 28.24 -9.54 -25.51
C LEU A 181 29.49 -9.27 -26.34
N ARG A 182 30.10 -8.09 -26.21
CA ARG A 182 31.37 -7.76 -26.89
C ARG A 182 32.50 -8.66 -26.41
N ALA A 183 32.62 -8.89 -25.10
CA ALA A 183 33.62 -9.79 -24.54
C ALA A 183 33.43 -11.24 -25.04
N ALA A 184 32.20 -11.77 -24.96
CA ALA A 184 31.89 -13.12 -25.44
C ALA A 184 32.16 -13.30 -26.95
N ARG A 185 31.90 -12.25 -27.76
CA ARG A 185 32.26 -12.26 -29.20
C ARG A 185 33.77 -12.30 -29.39
N ALA A 186 34.53 -11.52 -28.63
CA ALA A 186 36.00 -11.53 -28.71
C ALA A 186 36.59 -12.89 -28.32
N GLU A 187 36.06 -13.53 -27.27
CA GLU A 187 36.44 -14.89 -26.86
C GLU A 187 36.11 -15.93 -27.94
N ARG A 188 34.88 -15.88 -28.49
CA ARG A 188 34.49 -16.74 -29.60
C ARG A 188 35.41 -16.56 -30.81
N ASP A 189 35.72 -15.32 -31.17
CA ASP A 189 36.55 -15.01 -32.33
C ASP A 189 38.02 -15.43 -32.12
N ALA A 190 38.52 -15.40 -30.87
CA ALA A 190 39.80 -16.00 -30.50
C ALA A 190 39.76 -17.54 -30.65
N ALA A 191 38.74 -18.21 -30.11
CA ALA A 191 38.58 -19.64 -30.23
C ALA A 191 38.44 -20.12 -31.69
N ILE A 192 37.76 -19.32 -32.54
CA ILE A 192 37.69 -19.56 -33.99
C ILE A 192 39.08 -19.54 -34.62
N ARG A 193 39.90 -18.52 -34.30
CA ARG A 193 41.27 -18.41 -34.81
C ARG A 193 42.12 -19.59 -34.35
N ASP A 194 42.05 -19.95 -33.08
CA ASP A 194 42.80 -21.07 -32.51
C ASP A 194 42.40 -22.40 -33.15
N ALA A 195 41.10 -22.65 -33.34
CA ALA A 195 40.61 -23.87 -33.98
C ALA A 195 41.09 -23.99 -35.43
N VAL A 196 41.07 -22.89 -36.19
CA VAL A 196 41.56 -22.87 -37.57
C VAL A 196 43.08 -23.06 -37.63
N HIS A 197 43.84 -22.41 -36.74
CA HIS A 197 45.29 -22.63 -36.63
C HIS A 197 45.66 -24.05 -36.21
N ALA A 198 44.82 -24.72 -35.42
CA ALA A 198 44.95 -26.13 -35.09
C ALA A 198 44.59 -27.08 -36.26
N GLY A 199 44.15 -26.55 -37.40
CA GLY A 199 43.86 -27.31 -38.62
C GLY A 199 42.40 -27.70 -38.83
N ALA A 200 41.47 -27.16 -38.04
CA ALA A 200 40.04 -27.36 -38.29
C ALA A 200 39.62 -26.77 -39.65
N ARG A 201 38.69 -27.43 -40.34
CA ARG A 201 38.16 -26.91 -41.61
C ARG A 201 37.23 -25.74 -41.33
N ILE A 202 37.33 -24.68 -42.12
CA ILE A 202 36.49 -23.47 -42.02
C ILE A 202 34.98 -23.80 -42.04
N GLN A 203 34.56 -24.83 -42.80
CA GLN A 203 33.17 -25.27 -42.82
C GLN A 203 32.71 -25.75 -41.43
N ASP A 204 33.52 -26.58 -40.77
CA ASP A 204 33.17 -27.21 -39.51
C ASP A 204 33.17 -26.17 -38.38
N VAL A 205 34.13 -25.23 -38.41
CA VAL A 205 34.17 -24.08 -37.49
C VAL A 205 32.97 -23.16 -37.67
N ALA A 206 32.59 -22.85 -38.92
CA ALA A 206 31.40 -22.05 -39.22
C ALA A 206 30.12 -22.72 -38.69
N THR A 207 29.98 -24.03 -38.90
CA THR A 207 28.85 -24.81 -38.38
C THR A 207 28.84 -24.83 -36.84
N ALA A 208 29.99 -25.06 -36.19
CA ALA A 208 30.09 -25.09 -34.73
C ALA A 208 29.83 -23.72 -34.07
N ALA A 209 30.31 -22.64 -34.70
CA ALA A 209 30.13 -21.28 -34.21
C ALA A 209 28.78 -20.64 -34.59
N GLY A 210 27.98 -21.30 -35.45
CA GLY A 210 26.69 -20.80 -35.89
C GLY A 210 26.76 -19.54 -36.76
N ILE A 211 27.86 -19.34 -37.50
CA ILE A 211 28.06 -18.17 -38.36
C ILE A 211 28.39 -18.58 -39.79
N SER A 212 28.35 -17.62 -40.72
CA SER A 212 28.69 -17.90 -42.12
C SER A 212 30.20 -18.17 -42.29
N ARG A 213 30.57 -18.95 -43.31
CA ARG A 213 31.99 -19.14 -43.67
C ARG A 213 32.71 -17.83 -43.96
N GLN A 214 32.02 -16.89 -44.62
CA GLN A 214 32.58 -15.56 -44.90
C GLN A 214 32.89 -14.78 -43.61
N ALA A 215 32.08 -14.93 -42.57
CA ALA A 215 32.35 -14.32 -41.26
C ALA A 215 33.59 -14.93 -40.61
N VAL A 216 33.75 -16.26 -40.67
CA VAL A 216 34.96 -16.95 -40.21
C VAL A 216 36.20 -16.45 -40.96
N ASP A 217 36.14 -16.37 -42.30
CA ASP A 217 37.23 -15.84 -43.11
C ASP A 217 37.61 -14.40 -42.74
N LYS A 218 36.61 -13.57 -42.42
CA LYS A 218 36.86 -12.19 -41.97
C LYS A 218 37.54 -12.15 -40.60
N ILE A 219 37.11 -13.00 -39.66
CA ILE A 219 37.69 -13.11 -38.31
C ILE A 219 39.14 -13.59 -38.35
N ILE A 220 39.48 -14.52 -39.24
CA ILE A 220 40.86 -15.01 -39.40
C ILE A 220 41.79 -13.92 -39.95
N ARG A 221 41.26 -12.99 -40.76
CA ARG A 221 42.04 -11.94 -41.44
C ARG A 221 42.14 -10.64 -40.65
N ALA A 222 41.32 -10.46 -39.61
CA ALA A 222 41.29 -9.28 -38.75
C ALA A 222 42.42 -9.32 -37.72
#